data_AF-A0A9D6WRR1-F1
#
_entry.id   AF-A0A9D6WRR1-F1
#
_cell.length_a   1.000
_cell.length_b   1.000
_cell.length_c   1.000
_cell.angle_alpha   90.00
_cell.angle_beta   90.00
_cell.angle_gamma   90.00
#
_symmetry.space_group_name_H-M   'P 1'
#
loop_
_entity.id
_entity.type
_entity.pdbx_description
1 polymer ?
#
loop_
_entity_poly.entity_id
_entity_poly.type
_entity_poly.pdbx_seq_one_letter_code
_entity_poly.pdbx_strand_id
1 'polypeptide(L)'
;MAVTDFWSTVGAADGDIERAYGFLLERGASASSREIAAHLIEWRIRAEEKRLKDQAARQMPIYQPKQAYAVGQRVIFSALDDRAGEIVQVRAGENTRLDPFQVIAVQIEGEESLREFAAEYLVAHPLNEDRAPLLESLIEPSAAIAQYGDAVRARLLQRLSVDKEFVHIDDGWFLRGLLPQIHAGHLNLAEAAIEQTGDAQRSGDLLKILDLPMEKKSATIFALNHALANDARFDDVGPANDPRWYLTRLEIAEARERPAILEFAPARPITLPADLETVAAELQDEAELNGDAKNRALPSRDEITLVLTYPHRRAGTLPLTPAVRGLLPTFARPRLKIAFIDANTGDKFAGYAVAHGHYIAGLSHWFNARKLAPGAFVMLKRGGDPLTIVLDYQAQRERALWVRVARGINGKLTFAQERRPLAHKFDEEMLIVIGDPIGIEAVAQVAREQRSLAILLEEIFPELAKLSGAGRVHAKTLYSAINLIRRAGPRAVLGALTESRALSSVGGGYFVLTDEARR
;
A
#
# COMPACT_ATOMS: atom_id res chain seq x y z
N MET A 1 22.44 -12.95 29.25
CA MET A 1 21.60 -13.17 28.05
C MET A 1 22.39 -12.77 26.83
N ALA A 2 22.27 -13.49 25.71
CA ALA A 2 22.82 -13.02 24.43
C ALA A 2 22.04 -11.78 23.95
N VAL A 3 22.67 -10.89 23.18
CA VAL A 3 22.04 -9.63 22.69
C VAL A 3 20.74 -9.91 21.92
N THR A 4 20.70 -11.02 21.16
CA THR A 4 19.51 -11.47 20.43
C THR A 4 18.35 -11.88 21.34
N ASP A 5 18.67 -12.46 22.49
CA ASP A 5 17.69 -12.92 23.49
C ASP A 5 17.07 -11.71 24.22
N PHE A 6 17.88 -10.69 24.50
CA PHE A 6 17.43 -9.43 25.10
C PHE A 6 16.34 -8.73 24.26
N TRP A 7 16.62 -8.45 22.98
CA TRP A 7 15.67 -7.77 22.09
C TRP A 7 14.46 -8.62 21.69
N SER A 8 14.49 -9.93 21.93
CA SER A 8 13.36 -10.82 21.67
C SER A 8 12.18 -10.55 22.62
N THR A 9 12.47 -10.06 23.82
CA THR A 9 11.49 -9.82 24.90
C THR A 9 10.84 -8.43 24.85
N VAL A 10 11.47 -7.48 24.16
CA VAL A 10 11.02 -6.08 24.09
C VAL A 10 9.80 -5.94 23.17
N GLY A 11 8.78 -5.23 23.67
CA GLY A 11 7.52 -4.98 23.00
C GLY A 11 6.41 -5.98 23.36
N ALA A 12 6.69 -6.94 24.23
CA ALA A 12 5.73 -7.98 24.64
C ALA A 12 5.40 -7.97 26.13
N ALA A 13 6.25 -7.37 26.98
CA ALA A 13 6.07 -7.37 28.43
C ALA A 13 5.05 -6.31 28.88
N ASP A 14 4.37 -6.55 30.00
CA ASP A 14 3.39 -5.61 30.55
C ASP A 14 4.02 -4.24 30.86
N GLY A 15 5.26 -4.21 31.37
CA GLY A 15 6.00 -2.96 31.59
C GLY A 15 6.31 -2.18 30.31
N ASP A 16 6.36 -2.83 29.14
CA ASP A 16 6.49 -2.12 27.86
C ASP A 16 5.17 -1.42 27.48
N ILE A 17 4.03 -2.04 27.81
CA ILE A 17 2.70 -1.47 27.56
C ILE A 17 2.44 -0.30 28.50
N GLU A 18 2.77 -0.44 29.78
CA GLU A 18 2.73 0.68 30.74
C GLU A 18 3.61 1.85 30.28
N ARG A 19 4.79 1.56 29.72
CA ARG A 19 5.67 2.61 29.19
C ARG A 19 5.09 3.27 27.94
N ALA A 20 4.47 2.50 27.05
CA ALA A 20 3.76 3.05 25.89
C ALA A 20 2.55 3.90 26.31
N TYR A 21 1.81 3.47 27.33
CA TYR A 21 0.72 4.23 27.92
C TYR A 21 1.22 5.57 28.47
N GLY A 22 2.24 5.54 29.33
CA GLY A 22 2.84 6.74 29.89
C GLY A 22 3.35 7.71 28.83
N PHE A 23 3.97 7.20 27.77
CA PHE A 23 4.42 8.01 26.63
C PHE A 23 3.28 8.76 25.94
N LEU A 24 2.18 8.08 25.63
CA LEU A 24 1.01 8.70 25.00
C LEU A 24 0.29 9.66 25.95
N LEU A 25 0.26 9.34 27.25
CA LEU A 25 -0.32 10.20 28.28
C LEU A 25 0.44 11.52 28.40
N GLU A 26 1.77 11.46 28.49
CA GLU A 26 2.65 12.63 28.56
C GLU A 26 2.58 13.46 27.27
N ARG A 27 2.52 12.79 26.11
CA ARG A 27 2.45 13.46 24.81
C ARG A 27 1.12 14.18 24.58
N GLY A 28 0.01 13.61 25.07
CA GLY A 28 -1.34 14.14 24.88
C GLY A 28 -1.78 14.25 23.41
N ALA A 29 -1.10 13.53 22.50
CA ALA A 29 -1.34 13.51 21.06
C ALA A 29 -1.03 12.10 20.50
N SER A 30 -1.52 11.81 19.29
CA SER A 30 -1.25 10.51 18.66
C SER A 30 0.23 10.33 18.38
N ALA A 31 0.69 9.08 18.45
CA ALA A 31 2.02 8.69 17.99
C ALA A 31 1.94 7.51 17.03
N SER A 32 2.83 7.48 16.05
CA SER A 32 2.99 6.33 15.16
C SER A 32 3.53 5.12 15.94
N SER A 33 3.22 3.92 15.48
CA SER A 33 3.76 2.70 16.11
C SER A 33 5.29 2.64 16.05
N ARG A 34 5.91 3.29 15.04
CA ARG A 34 7.37 3.48 14.97
C ARG A 34 7.90 4.41 16.05
N GLU A 35 7.25 5.55 16.31
CA GLU A 35 7.64 6.45 17.40
C GLU A 35 7.53 5.76 18.76
N ILE A 36 6.47 4.98 18.99
CA ILE A 36 6.30 4.25 20.25
C ILE A 36 7.38 3.18 20.39
N ALA A 37 7.67 2.41 19.33
CA ALA A 37 8.73 1.41 19.36
C ALA A 37 10.12 2.03 19.58
N ALA A 38 10.42 3.16 18.93
CA ALA A 38 11.67 3.89 19.13
C ALA A 38 11.81 4.37 20.58
N HIS A 39 10.74 4.94 21.15
CA HIS A 39 10.73 5.36 22.55
C HIS A 39 10.93 4.20 23.52
N LEU A 40 10.35 3.02 23.25
CA LEU A 40 10.57 1.82 24.07
C LEU A 40 12.01 1.33 24.00
N ILE A 41 12.62 1.30 22.82
CA ILE A 41 14.01 0.91 22.62
C ILE A 41 14.95 1.84 23.40
N GLU A 42 14.77 3.15 23.25
CA GLU A 42 15.56 4.15 23.99
C GLU A 42 15.41 3.99 25.50
N TRP A 43 14.18 3.79 25.98
CA TRP A 43 13.92 3.59 27.40
C TRP A 43 14.57 2.30 27.92
N ARG A 44 14.50 1.19 27.17
CA ARG A 44 15.13 -0.08 27.55
C ARG A 44 16.66 0.02 27.64
N ILE A 45 17.29 0.73 26.69
CA ILE A 45 18.75 0.99 26.74
C ILE A 45 19.10 1.79 28.00
N ARG A 46 18.39 2.90 28.26
CA ARG A 46 18.65 3.72 29.46
C ARG A 46 18.42 2.96 30.76
N ALA A 47 17.38 2.13 30.82
CA ALA A 47 17.10 1.30 32.00
C ALA A 47 18.24 0.29 32.24
N GLU A 48 18.77 -0.32 31.19
CA GLU A 48 19.88 -1.27 31.27
C GLU A 48 21.20 -0.57 31.62
N GLU A 49 21.50 0.59 31.03
CA GLU A 49 22.65 1.40 31.42
C GLU A 49 22.61 1.79 32.89
N LYS A 50 21.43 2.20 33.38
CA LYS A 50 21.24 2.53 34.79
C LYS A 50 21.46 1.30 35.67
N ARG A 51 20.88 0.15 35.31
CA ARG A 51 21.07 -1.12 36.04
C ARG A 51 22.56 -1.47 36.16
N LEU A 52 23.32 -1.33 35.07
CA LEU A 52 24.74 -1.63 35.04
C LEU A 52 25.57 -0.58 35.82
N LYS A 53 25.21 0.71 35.75
CA LYS A 53 25.84 1.76 36.59
C LYS A 53 25.58 1.52 38.07
N ASP A 54 24.36 1.15 38.45
CA ASP A 54 24.00 0.83 39.83
C ASP A 54 24.75 -0.43 40.32
N GLN A 55 24.99 -1.41 39.44
CA GLN A 55 25.86 -2.55 39.73
C GLN A 55 27.32 -2.15 39.91
N ALA A 56 27.88 -1.35 39.01
CA ALA A 56 29.25 -0.86 39.11
C ALA A 56 29.47 0.00 40.37
N ALA A 57 28.48 0.81 40.75
CA ALA A 57 28.51 1.65 41.95
C ALA A 57 28.53 0.85 43.24
N ARG A 58 28.02 -0.40 43.25
CA ARG A 58 28.06 -1.27 44.44
C ARG A 58 29.48 -1.73 44.79
N GLN A 59 30.45 -1.69 43.87
CA GLN A 59 31.85 -2.14 44.07
C GLN A 59 32.01 -3.56 44.65
N MET A 60 30.98 -4.40 44.59
CA MET A 60 31.01 -5.75 45.14
C MET A 60 31.47 -6.72 44.04
N PRO A 61 32.46 -7.58 44.30
CA PRO A 61 32.87 -8.58 43.32
C PRO A 61 31.72 -9.56 43.03
N ILE A 62 31.55 -9.92 41.75
CA ILE A 62 30.60 -10.95 41.32
C ILE A 62 31.14 -12.31 41.78
N TYR A 63 30.28 -13.13 42.37
CA TYR A 63 30.63 -14.49 42.77
C TYR A 63 30.95 -15.37 41.54
N GLN A 64 32.14 -15.96 41.55
CA GLN A 64 32.69 -16.89 40.58
C GLN A 64 33.25 -18.11 41.34
N PRO A 65 32.74 -19.32 41.09
CA PRO A 65 33.20 -20.54 41.78
C PRO A 65 34.70 -20.78 41.76
N LYS A 66 35.44 -20.29 40.75
CA LYS A 66 36.91 -20.44 40.66
C LYS A 66 37.70 -19.60 41.68
N GLN A 67 37.09 -18.56 42.25
CA GLN A 67 37.78 -17.62 43.12
C GLN A 67 37.80 -18.11 44.58
N ALA A 68 38.76 -17.59 45.33
CA ALA A 68 38.84 -17.73 46.78
C ALA A 68 38.13 -16.55 47.46
N TYR A 69 37.51 -16.82 48.61
CA TYR A 69 36.67 -15.86 49.33
C TYR A 69 37.01 -15.86 50.82
N ALA A 70 36.90 -14.69 51.47
CA ALA A 70 37.16 -14.53 52.90
C ALA A 70 35.87 -14.34 53.70
N VAL A 71 35.87 -14.79 54.96
CA VAL A 71 34.77 -14.53 55.90
C VAL A 71 34.62 -13.01 56.12
N GLY A 72 33.40 -12.50 56.05
CA GLY A 72 33.06 -11.07 56.09
C GLY A 72 33.13 -10.35 54.74
N GLN A 73 33.58 -11.02 53.67
CA GLN A 73 33.52 -10.46 52.32
C GLN A 73 32.08 -10.49 51.80
N ARG A 74 31.67 -9.44 51.08
CA ARG A 74 30.38 -9.40 50.40
C ARG A 74 30.53 -9.51 48.89
N VAL A 75 29.68 -10.34 48.26
CA VAL A 75 29.72 -10.67 46.83
C VAL A 75 28.32 -10.62 46.22
N ILE A 76 28.23 -10.44 44.90
CA ILE A 76 26.95 -10.43 44.15
C ILE A 76 26.76 -11.76 43.41
N PHE A 77 25.57 -12.35 43.51
CA PHE A 77 25.23 -13.62 42.85
C PHE A 77 24.43 -13.39 41.57
N SER A 78 25.10 -13.47 40.42
CA SER A 78 24.49 -13.24 39.10
C SER A 78 23.42 -14.27 38.70
N ALA A 79 23.44 -15.46 39.29
CA ALA A 79 22.43 -16.49 39.09
C ALA A 79 21.19 -16.34 39.99
N LEU A 80 21.23 -15.38 40.94
CA LEU A 80 20.18 -15.13 41.92
C LEU A 80 19.70 -13.67 41.83
N ASP A 81 19.42 -13.22 40.61
CA ASP A 81 18.94 -11.86 40.31
C ASP A 81 19.82 -10.74 40.91
N ASP A 82 21.15 -10.94 40.87
CA ASP A 82 22.16 -10.00 41.37
C ASP A 82 22.00 -9.63 42.86
N ARG A 83 21.50 -10.57 43.67
CA ARG A 83 21.42 -10.40 45.13
C ARG A 83 22.81 -10.39 45.78
N ALA A 84 22.97 -9.51 46.77
CA ALA A 84 24.17 -9.44 47.59
C ALA A 84 24.14 -10.50 48.69
N GLY A 85 25.29 -11.10 48.96
CA GLY A 85 25.48 -12.03 50.07
C GLY A 85 26.80 -11.78 50.80
N GLU A 86 26.80 -12.02 52.10
CA GLU A 86 27.99 -11.98 52.95
C GLU A 86 28.47 -13.40 53.27
N ILE A 87 29.76 -13.65 53.10
CA ILE A 87 30.37 -14.95 53.41
C ILE A 87 30.53 -15.07 54.92
N VAL A 88 29.81 -15.99 55.54
CA VAL A 88 29.84 -16.20 57.00
C VAL A 88 30.78 -17.32 57.42
N GLN A 89 31.04 -18.29 56.53
CA GLN A 89 31.91 -19.42 56.83
C GLN A 89 32.58 -19.94 55.55
N VAL A 90 33.81 -20.44 55.69
CA VAL A 90 34.56 -21.13 54.63
C VAL A 90 35.05 -22.47 55.19
N ARG A 91 34.77 -23.58 54.49
CA ARG A 91 35.22 -24.93 54.88
C ARG A 91 35.77 -25.70 53.67
N ALA A 92 36.62 -26.69 53.91
CA ALA A 92 37.06 -27.60 52.85
C ALA A 92 35.88 -28.47 52.37
N GLY A 93 35.77 -28.63 51.05
CA GLY A 93 34.79 -29.52 50.44
C GLY A 93 35.17 -30.99 50.65
N GLU A 94 34.19 -31.82 51.02
CA GLU A 94 34.38 -33.27 51.16
C GLU A 94 33.91 -33.97 49.89
N ASN A 95 34.83 -34.28 48.98
CA ASN A 95 34.52 -35.10 47.81
C ASN A 95 35.73 -35.91 47.34
N THR A 96 35.62 -37.25 47.38
CA THR A 96 36.71 -38.17 46.97
C THR A 96 36.90 -38.27 45.45
N ARG A 97 36.06 -37.63 44.63
CA ARG A 97 36.07 -37.72 43.16
C ARG A 97 36.49 -36.42 42.46
N LEU A 98 36.61 -35.32 43.20
CA LEU A 98 36.94 -34.01 42.67
C LEU A 98 38.25 -33.53 43.31
N ASP A 99 38.98 -32.68 42.59
CA ASP A 99 40.11 -31.97 43.18
C ASP A 99 39.65 -31.14 44.40
N PRO A 100 40.52 -30.89 45.37
CA PRO A 100 40.18 -30.10 46.56
C PRO A 100 39.58 -28.75 46.17
N PHE A 101 38.41 -28.45 46.74
CA PHE A 101 37.70 -27.18 46.59
C PHE A 101 37.16 -26.74 47.95
N GLN A 102 36.69 -25.51 48.06
CA GLN A 102 36.11 -24.96 49.28
C GLN A 102 34.59 -24.82 49.16
N VAL A 103 33.89 -24.83 50.29
CA VAL A 103 32.47 -24.51 50.39
C VAL A 103 32.33 -23.26 51.26
N ILE A 104 31.69 -22.25 50.70
CA ILE A 104 31.35 -21.01 51.41
C ILE A 104 29.89 -21.06 51.84
N ALA A 105 29.61 -20.77 53.12
CA ALA A 105 28.26 -20.48 53.58
C ALA A 105 28.02 -18.98 53.48
N VAL A 106 26.92 -18.60 52.86
CA VAL A 106 26.62 -17.22 52.50
C VAL A 106 25.25 -16.82 53.03
N GLN A 107 25.24 -15.71 53.75
CA GLN A 107 24.02 -15.04 54.18
C GLN A 107 23.55 -14.12 53.06
N ILE A 108 22.53 -14.54 52.31
CA ILE A 108 21.94 -13.73 51.25
C ILE A 108 20.97 -12.71 51.88
N GLU A 109 21.04 -11.47 51.42
CA GLU A 109 20.17 -10.39 51.89
C GLU A 109 18.70 -10.72 51.59
N GLY A 110 17.88 -10.85 52.64
CA GLY A 110 16.46 -11.21 52.55
C GLY A 110 16.12 -12.70 52.68
N GLU A 111 17.09 -13.58 52.97
CA GLU A 111 16.83 -14.98 53.34
C GLU A 111 17.22 -15.24 54.80
N GLU A 112 16.45 -16.05 55.52
CA GLU A 112 16.79 -16.46 56.90
C GLU A 112 17.78 -17.63 56.93
N SER A 113 17.83 -18.45 55.88
CA SER A 113 18.71 -19.60 55.78
C SER A 113 20.02 -19.26 55.09
N LEU A 114 21.13 -19.78 55.61
CA LEU A 114 22.41 -19.77 54.92
C LEU A 114 22.37 -20.69 53.69
N ARG A 115 22.88 -20.21 52.56
CA ARG A 115 23.09 -21.03 51.36
C ARG A 115 24.56 -21.37 51.22
N GLU A 116 24.84 -22.58 50.75
CA GLU A 116 26.20 -23.04 50.50
C GLU A 116 26.54 -22.94 49.01
N PHE A 117 27.73 -22.45 48.70
CA PHE A 117 28.26 -22.32 47.34
C PHE A 117 29.70 -22.83 47.28
N ALA A 118 30.16 -23.24 46.09
CA ALA A 118 31.53 -23.72 45.91
C ALA A 118 32.52 -22.54 45.75
N ALA A 119 33.75 -22.69 46.21
CA ALA A 119 34.85 -21.74 46.03
C ALA A 119 36.12 -22.52 45.69
N GLU A 120 37.09 -21.88 45.03
CA GLU A 120 38.28 -22.56 44.47
C GLU A 120 37.92 -23.79 43.60
N TYR A 121 36.75 -23.78 42.96
CA TYR A 121 36.27 -24.85 42.11
C TYR A 121 36.82 -24.67 40.69
N LEU A 122 37.88 -25.43 40.38
CA LEU A 122 38.67 -25.28 39.14
C LEU A 122 38.07 -25.97 37.90
N VAL A 123 37.01 -26.76 38.06
CA VAL A 123 36.30 -27.36 36.93
C VAL A 123 35.57 -26.26 36.16
N ALA A 124 35.51 -26.39 34.82
CA ALA A 124 34.81 -25.45 33.96
C ALA A 124 33.35 -25.26 34.44
N HIS A 125 32.97 -24.01 34.70
CA HIS A 125 31.65 -23.65 35.23
C HIS A 125 31.11 -22.43 34.48
N PRO A 126 29.82 -22.40 34.08
CA PRO A 126 29.24 -21.27 33.34
C PRO A 126 29.33 -19.90 34.05
N LEU A 127 29.45 -19.91 35.38
CA LEU A 127 29.62 -18.69 36.20
C LEU A 127 31.07 -18.18 36.27
N ASN A 128 32.04 -18.95 35.78
CA ASN A 128 33.46 -18.57 35.75
C ASN A 128 33.87 -17.82 34.49
N GLU A 129 32.98 -17.78 33.48
CA GLU A 129 33.16 -16.94 32.30
C GLU A 129 32.97 -15.47 32.70
N ASP A 130 33.96 -14.63 32.36
CA ASP A 130 33.77 -13.19 32.45
C ASP A 130 32.70 -12.83 31.43
N ARG A 131 31.44 -12.77 31.89
CA ARG A 131 30.37 -12.16 31.11
C ARG A 131 30.78 -10.72 30.96
N ALA A 132 31.37 -10.39 29.81
CA ALA A 132 31.56 -9.01 29.40
C ALA A 132 30.26 -8.28 29.71
N PRO A 133 30.30 -7.17 30.47
CA PRO A 133 29.09 -6.41 30.71
C PRO A 133 28.51 -6.09 29.33
N LEU A 134 27.21 -6.38 29.15
CA LEU A 134 26.47 -6.09 27.92
C LEU A 134 26.71 -4.65 27.40
N LEU A 135 27.21 -3.75 28.26
CA LEU A 135 27.71 -2.41 27.96
C LEU A 135 28.68 -2.29 26.78
N GLU A 136 29.63 -3.19 26.57
CA GLU A 136 30.53 -3.07 25.40
C GLU A 136 29.80 -3.35 24.07
N SER A 137 28.58 -3.87 24.12
CA SER A 137 27.73 -4.17 22.97
C SER A 137 26.33 -3.55 23.09
N LEU A 138 26.15 -2.52 23.91
CA LEU A 138 24.97 -1.66 23.83
C LEU A 138 25.10 -0.85 22.54
N ILE A 139 24.39 -1.32 21.53
CA ILE A 139 24.26 -0.63 20.26
C ILE A 139 23.67 0.76 20.54
N GLU A 140 24.28 1.80 19.95
CA GLU A 140 23.74 3.16 19.95
C GLU A 140 22.23 3.14 19.65
N PRO A 141 21.39 3.94 20.33
CA PRO A 141 19.94 3.85 20.21
C PRO A 141 19.45 3.91 18.75
N SER A 142 20.09 4.72 17.91
CA SER A 142 19.79 4.82 16.49
C SER A 142 20.06 3.52 15.72
N ALA A 143 21.17 2.84 16.01
CA ALA A 143 21.51 1.57 15.41
C ALA A 143 20.63 0.42 15.95
N ALA A 144 20.23 0.48 17.23
CA ALA A 144 19.28 -0.47 17.81
C ALA A 144 17.88 -0.33 17.17
N ILE A 145 17.41 0.91 16.96
CA ILE A 145 16.16 1.20 16.25
C ILE A 145 16.22 0.69 14.80
N ALA A 146 17.32 0.95 14.08
CA ALA A 146 17.48 0.50 12.70
C ALA A 146 17.49 -1.03 12.57
N GLN A 147 18.09 -1.74 13.55
CA GLN A 147 18.25 -3.19 13.49
C GLN A 147 17.04 -3.96 14.06
N TYR A 148 16.45 -3.49 15.17
CA TYR A 148 15.42 -4.23 15.91
C TYR A 148 14.05 -3.54 15.93
N GLY A 149 13.95 -2.30 15.44
CA GLY A 149 12.72 -1.48 15.51
C GLY A 149 11.49 -2.15 14.91
N ASP A 150 11.62 -2.77 13.74
CA ASP A 150 10.49 -3.44 13.09
C ASP A 150 10.01 -4.69 13.85
N ALA A 151 10.93 -5.45 14.45
CA ALA A 151 10.59 -6.62 15.25
C ALA A 151 9.88 -6.23 16.56
N VAL A 152 10.40 -5.20 17.26
CA VAL A 152 9.77 -4.65 18.48
C VAL A 152 8.39 -4.08 18.15
N ARG A 153 8.29 -3.31 17.06
CA ARG A 153 7.03 -2.74 16.56
C ARG A 153 5.99 -3.83 16.29
N ALA A 154 6.36 -4.93 15.63
CA ALA A 154 5.43 -6.00 15.33
C ALA A 154 4.83 -6.63 16.61
N ARG A 155 5.65 -6.86 17.64
CA ARG A 155 5.19 -7.40 18.94
C ARG A 155 4.32 -6.39 19.70
N LEU A 156 4.75 -5.12 19.72
CA LEU A 156 4.00 -4.04 20.34
C LEU A 156 2.61 -3.91 19.75
N LEU A 157 2.50 -3.93 18.42
CA LEU A 157 1.21 -3.84 17.72
C LEU A 157 0.25 -4.98 18.11
N GLN A 158 0.74 -6.20 18.32
CA GLN A 158 -0.10 -7.32 18.78
C GLN A 158 -0.70 -7.04 20.16
N ARG A 159 0.06 -6.43 21.07
CA ARG A 159 -0.41 -6.10 22.43
C ARG A 159 -1.35 -4.90 22.43
N LEU A 160 -0.95 -3.80 21.79
CA LEU A 160 -1.76 -2.57 21.74
C LEU A 160 -3.12 -2.78 21.09
N SER A 161 -3.22 -3.67 20.10
CA SER A 161 -4.49 -3.96 19.41
C SER A 161 -5.51 -4.71 20.28
N VAL A 162 -5.07 -5.42 21.31
CA VAL A 162 -5.94 -6.19 22.22
C VAL A 162 -6.37 -5.36 23.43
N ASP A 163 -5.55 -4.38 23.80
CA ASP A 163 -5.78 -3.53 24.96
C ASP A 163 -6.82 -2.45 24.66
N LYS A 164 -7.88 -2.41 25.48
CA LYS A 164 -9.03 -1.50 25.30
C LYS A 164 -8.71 -0.05 25.63
N GLU A 165 -7.63 0.20 26.36
CA GLU A 165 -7.20 1.56 26.71
C GLU A 165 -6.61 2.28 25.49
N PHE A 166 -6.16 1.54 24.49
CA PHE A 166 -5.62 2.09 23.26
C PHE A 166 -6.68 2.09 22.15
N VAL A 167 -6.50 3.03 21.24
CA VAL A 167 -7.32 3.21 20.05
C VAL A 167 -6.41 3.70 18.93
N HIS A 168 -6.65 3.23 17.72
CA HIS A 168 -5.81 3.59 16.58
C HIS A 168 -6.63 3.99 15.35
N ILE A 169 -6.01 4.78 14.49
CA ILE A 169 -6.44 5.07 13.12
C ILE A 169 -5.21 4.92 12.25
N ASP A 170 -5.25 4.00 11.29
CA ASP A 170 -4.07 3.59 10.52
C ASP A 170 -2.90 3.24 11.46
N ASP A 171 -1.77 3.94 11.34
CA ASP A 171 -0.58 3.75 12.19
C ASP A 171 -0.55 4.68 13.42
N GLY A 172 -1.53 5.57 13.59
CA GLY A 172 -1.60 6.53 14.69
C GLY A 172 -2.35 5.99 15.90
N TRP A 173 -1.68 5.91 17.05
CA TRP A 173 -2.20 5.38 18.31
C TRP A 173 -2.46 6.49 19.34
N PHE A 174 -3.54 6.34 20.11
CA PHE A 174 -3.95 7.26 21.17
C PHE A 174 -4.53 6.48 22.37
N LEU A 175 -4.58 7.13 23.53
CA LEU A 175 -5.31 6.66 24.71
C LEU A 175 -6.79 7.02 24.65
N ARG A 176 -7.66 6.02 24.79
CA ARG A 176 -9.12 6.16 24.79
C ARG A 176 -9.61 7.10 25.89
N GLY A 177 -9.03 7.04 27.08
CA GLY A 177 -9.42 7.87 28.23
C GLY A 177 -9.19 9.38 28.05
N LEU A 178 -8.39 9.77 27.05
CA LEU A 178 -8.10 11.18 26.74
C LEU A 178 -8.98 11.75 25.63
N LEU A 179 -9.76 10.90 24.95
CA LEU A 179 -10.58 11.32 23.81
C LEU A 179 -11.95 11.84 24.25
N PRO A 180 -12.44 12.96 23.67
CA PRO A 180 -13.81 13.38 23.87
C PRO A 180 -14.79 12.36 23.27
N GLN A 181 -15.98 12.27 23.85
CA GLN A 181 -17.03 11.39 23.33
C GLN A 181 -17.68 11.98 22.08
N ILE A 182 -17.70 11.20 21.00
CA ILE A 182 -18.42 11.53 19.77
C ILE A 182 -19.69 10.68 19.69
N HIS A 183 -20.85 11.30 19.90
CA HIS A 183 -22.15 10.64 19.75
C HIS A 183 -22.78 10.83 18.36
N ALA A 184 -23.86 10.08 18.09
CA ALA A 184 -24.60 10.10 16.82
C ALA A 184 -25.03 11.50 16.35
N GLY A 185 -25.40 12.40 17.27
CA GLY A 185 -25.72 13.79 16.93
C GLY A 185 -24.60 14.53 16.19
N HIS A 186 -23.34 14.37 16.59
CA HIS A 186 -22.20 14.96 15.89
C HIS A 186 -22.03 14.36 14.49
N LEU A 187 -22.22 13.04 14.36
CA LEU A 187 -22.13 12.38 13.06
C LEU A 187 -23.23 12.87 12.10
N ASN A 188 -24.45 13.10 12.60
CA ASN A 188 -25.54 13.65 11.79
C ASN A 188 -25.25 15.10 11.34
N LEU A 189 -24.66 15.92 12.22
CA LEU A 189 -24.22 17.26 11.86
C LEU A 189 -23.08 17.24 10.84
N ALA A 190 -22.13 16.31 10.97
CA ALA A 190 -21.06 16.13 10.00
C ALA A 190 -21.60 15.70 8.63
N GLU A 191 -22.57 14.78 8.59
CA GLU A 191 -23.26 14.41 7.35
C GLU A 191 -23.93 15.62 6.69
N ALA A 192 -24.71 16.39 7.45
CA ALA A 192 -25.39 17.58 6.94
C ALA A 192 -24.40 18.63 6.41
N ALA A 193 -23.27 18.82 7.09
CA ALA A 193 -22.21 19.73 6.65
C ALA A 193 -21.56 19.30 5.32
N ILE A 194 -21.26 18.01 5.18
CA ILE A 194 -20.69 17.47 3.93
C ILE A 194 -21.72 17.56 2.80
N GLU A 195 -22.99 17.26 3.07
CA GLU A 195 -24.06 17.35 2.07
C GLU A 195 -24.29 18.79 1.59
N GLN A 196 -24.30 19.75 2.52
CA GLN A 196 -24.47 21.17 2.18
C GLN A 196 -23.30 21.72 1.34
N THR A 197 -22.08 21.29 1.64
CA THR A 197 -20.89 21.73 0.87
C THR A 197 -20.76 21.02 -0.47
N GLY A 198 -21.27 19.78 -0.59
CA GLY A 198 -21.12 18.94 -1.77
C GLY A 198 -19.66 18.49 -2.03
N ASP A 199 -18.76 18.68 -1.06
CA ASP A 199 -17.35 18.33 -1.21
C ASP A 199 -16.73 17.67 0.03
N ALA A 200 -15.61 16.98 -0.16
CA ALA A 200 -14.91 16.28 0.90
C ALA A 200 -14.32 17.27 1.91
N GLN A 201 -14.59 17.06 3.19
CA GLN A 201 -14.24 17.98 4.27
C GLN A 201 -13.08 17.45 5.11
N ARG A 202 -12.16 18.34 5.50
CA ARG A 202 -11.19 18.01 6.55
C ARG A 202 -11.89 17.98 7.90
N SER A 203 -11.43 17.12 8.78
CA SER A 203 -11.96 17.01 10.15
C SER A 203 -11.85 18.33 10.90
N GLY A 204 -10.77 19.09 10.68
CA GLY A 204 -10.60 20.41 11.27
C GLY A 204 -11.62 21.46 10.81
N ASP A 205 -12.22 21.30 9.63
CA ASP A 205 -13.30 22.16 9.14
C ASP A 205 -14.66 21.70 9.69
N LEU A 206 -14.89 20.39 9.76
CA LEU A 206 -16.07 19.82 10.42
C LEU A 206 -16.15 20.23 11.91
N LEU A 207 -15.02 20.26 12.63
CA LEU A 207 -15.00 20.69 14.03
C LEU A 207 -15.60 22.07 14.29
N LYS A 208 -15.48 23.00 13.32
CA LYS A 208 -16.03 24.36 13.45
C LYS A 208 -17.56 24.37 13.47
N ILE A 209 -18.19 23.30 12.97
CA ILE A 209 -19.64 23.15 12.83
C ILE A 209 -20.21 22.33 13.99
N LEU A 210 -19.42 21.40 14.52
CA LEU A 210 -19.84 20.40 15.51
C LEU A 210 -19.86 20.90 16.96
N ASP A 211 -19.42 22.14 17.22
CA ASP A 211 -19.33 22.76 18.56
C ASP A 211 -18.61 21.88 19.59
N LEU A 212 -17.55 21.20 19.15
CA LEU A 212 -16.75 20.30 19.99
C LEU A 212 -15.66 21.05 20.76
N PRO A 213 -15.19 20.53 21.91
CA PRO A 213 -14.13 21.17 22.69
C PRO A 213 -12.85 21.39 21.88
N MET A 214 -12.37 22.63 21.84
CA MET A 214 -11.20 23.04 21.06
C MET A 214 -9.89 23.11 21.87
N GLU A 215 -9.97 22.98 23.20
CA GLU A 215 -8.82 23.04 24.12
C GLU A 215 -7.77 21.97 23.82
N LYS A 216 -8.22 20.76 23.45
CA LYS A 216 -7.38 19.63 23.03
C LYS A 216 -7.63 19.26 21.57
N LYS A 217 -7.46 20.22 20.66
CA LYS A 217 -7.78 20.07 19.22
C LYS A 217 -7.24 18.77 18.59
N SER A 218 -6.01 18.34 18.91
CA SER A 218 -5.45 17.09 18.36
C SER A 218 -6.24 15.85 18.80
N ALA A 219 -6.61 15.76 20.08
CA ALA A 219 -7.43 14.68 20.61
C ALA A 219 -8.84 14.71 20.01
N THR A 220 -9.44 15.91 19.87
CA THR A 220 -10.78 16.06 19.26
C THR A 220 -10.78 15.66 17.78
N ILE A 221 -9.76 16.05 17.00
CA ILE A 221 -9.59 15.61 15.61
C ILE A 221 -9.43 14.09 15.54
N PHE A 222 -8.60 13.51 16.40
CA PHE A 222 -8.41 12.06 16.44
C PHE A 222 -9.71 11.34 16.77
N ALA A 223 -10.45 11.78 17.80
CA ALA A 223 -11.73 11.20 18.18
C ALA A 223 -12.77 11.28 17.05
N LEU A 224 -12.84 12.43 16.36
CA LEU A 224 -13.74 12.62 15.22
C LEU A 224 -13.36 11.72 14.04
N ASN A 225 -12.07 11.65 13.67
CA ASN A 225 -11.61 10.75 12.62
C ASN A 225 -11.92 9.29 12.96
N HIS A 226 -11.71 8.89 14.21
CA HIS A 226 -12.00 7.53 14.66
C HIS A 226 -13.50 7.24 14.54
N ALA A 227 -14.36 8.17 14.96
CA ALA A 227 -15.80 7.99 14.87
C ALA A 227 -16.30 7.93 13.42
N LEU A 228 -15.80 8.80 12.54
CA LEU A 228 -16.16 8.81 11.11
C LEU A 228 -15.67 7.55 10.39
N ALA A 229 -14.44 7.07 10.69
CA ALA A 229 -13.90 5.83 10.13
C ALA A 229 -14.73 4.58 10.47
N ASN A 230 -15.46 4.61 11.58
CA ASN A 230 -16.28 3.51 12.06
C ASN A 230 -17.77 3.65 11.70
N ASP A 231 -18.15 4.67 10.91
CA ASP A 231 -19.53 4.89 10.45
C ASP A 231 -19.60 4.73 8.92
N ALA A 232 -20.42 3.78 8.45
CA ALA A 232 -20.50 3.38 7.05
C ALA A 232 -21.04 4.47 6.10
N ARG A 233 -21.55 5.60 6.62
CA ARG A 233 -21.97 6.74 5.80
C ARG A 233 -20.79 7.52 5.23
N PHE A 234 -19.64 7.45 5.89
CA PHE A 234 -18.47 8.26 5.58
C PHE A 234 -17.37 7.42 4.94
N ASP A 235 -16.68 8.02 3.98
CA ASP A 235 -15.45 7.48 3.41
C ASP A 235 -14.34 8.53 3.48
N ASP A 236 -13.10 8.09 3.71
CA ASP A 236 -11.92 8.93 3.63
C ASP A 236 -11.38 8.88 2.20
N VAL A 237 -11.61 9.98 1.48
CA VAL A 237 -11.24 10.15 0.08
C VAL A 237 -10.07 11.13 -0.09
N GLY A 238 -9.26 11.31 0.97
CA GLY A 238 -8.13 12.24 1.02
C GLY A 238 -6.75 11.65 0.73
N PRO A 239 -5.70 12.49 0.62
CA PRO A 239 -4.31 12.05 0.59
C PRO A 239 -3.89 11.28 1.85
N ALA A 240 -2.77 10.57 1.74
CA ALA A 240 -2.12 9.96 2.90
C ALA A 240 -1.80 11.02 3.96
N ASN A 241 -2.17 10.76 5.21
CA ASN A 241 -2.00 11.64 6.36
C ASN A 241 -2.80 12.97 6.32
N ASP A 242 -3.68 13.20 5.33
CA ASP A 242 -4.61 14.34 5.27
C ASP A 242 -6.02 13.83 4.96
N PRO A 243 -6.69 13.17 5.93
CA PRO A 243 -7.99 12.55 5.69
C PRO A 243 -9.03 13.60 5.28
N ARG A 244 -9.83 13.25 4.27
CA ARG A 244 -10.94 14.10 3.78
C ARG A 244 -12.20 13.27 3.73
N TRP A 245 -13.13 13.59 4.61
CA TRP A 245 -14.37 12.85 4.80
C TRP A 245 -15.41 13.26 3.77
N TYR A 246 -16.00 12.27 3.12
CA TYR A 246 -17.09 12.45 2.18
C TYR A 246 -18.19 11.43 2.44
N LEU A 247 -19.37 11.65 1.85
CA LEU A 247 -20.50 10.73 2.00
C LEU A 247 -20.47 9.65 0.93
N THR A 248 -20.44 8.39 1.35
CA THR A 248 -20.38 7.23 0.46
C THR A 248 -21.56 7.18 -0.52
N ARG A 249 -22.74 7.67 -0.11
CA ARG A 249 -23.93 7.74 -0.97
C ARG A 249 -23.84 8.79 -2.10
N LEU A 250 -22.97 9.79 -1.95
CA LEU A 250 -22.78 10.87 -2.93
C LEU A 250 -21.62 10.60 -3.91
N GLU A 251 -20.92 9.47 -3.74
CA GLU A 251 -19.88 9.05 -4.68
C GLU A 251 -20.48 8.50 -5.97
N ILE A 252 -19.78 8.72 -7.08
CA ILE A 252 -20.15 8.17 -8.39
C ILE A 252 -20.04 6.63 -8.37
N ALA A 253 -20.87 5.96 -9.16
CA ALA A 253 -20.94 4.50 -9.18
C ALA A 253 -19.58 3.86 -9.51
N GLU A 254 -18.87 4.42 -10.49
CA GLU A 254 -17.58 3.93 -10.97
C GLU A 254 -16.44 4.09 -9.94
N ALA A 255 -16.61 4.96 -8.95
CA ALA A 255 -15.66 5.10 -7.84
C ALA A 255 -15.91 4.05 -6.73
N ARG A 256 -17.18 3.67 -6.55
CA ARG A 256 -17.60 2.69 -5.55
C ARG A 256 -17.33 1.27 -5.99
N GLU A 257 -17.67 0.97 -7.24
CA GLU A 257 -17.58 -0.35 -7.82
C GLU A 257 -16.84 -0.30 -9.15
N ARG A 258 -16.05 -1.34 -9.41
CA ARG A 258 -15.32 -1.47 -10.67
C ARG A 258 -16.33 -1.69 -11.81
N PRO A 259 -16.31 -0.87 -12.87
CA PRO A 259 -17.16 -1.12 -14.03
C PRO A 259 -16.89 -2.50 -14.64
N ALA A 260 -17.95 -3.29 -14.89
CA ALA A 260 -17.84 -4.65 -15.41
C ALA A 260 -17.03 -4.76 -16.71
N ILE A 261 -17.09 -3.74 -17.58
CA ILE A 261 -16.28 -3.71 -18.82
C ILE A 261 -14.76 -3.61 -18.56
N LEU A 262 -14.34 -3.19 -17.37
CA LEU A 262 -12.93 -3.12 -16.98
C LEU A 262 -12.47 -4.39 -16.28
N GLU A 263 -13.32 -5.38 -16.01
CA GLU A 263 -12.90 -6.65 -15.41
C GLU A 263 -12.04 -7.45 -16.40
N PHE A 264 -10.85 -7.87 -15.96
CA PHE A 264 -9.92 -8.65 -16.77
C PHE A 264 -9.31 -9.78 -15.97
N ALA A 265 -8.88 -10.84 -16.68
CA ALA A 265 -8.10 -11.90 -16.07
C ALA A 265 -6.72 -11.38 -15.61
N PRO A 266 -6.20 -11.85 -14.47
CA PRO A 266 -4.89 -11.43 -13.97
C PRO A 266 -3.82 -11.50 -15.07
N ALA A 267 -2.98 -10.46 -15.16
CA ALA A 267 -1.91 -10.45 -16.14
C ALA A 267 -0.92 -11.59 -15.86
N ARG A 268 -0.35 -12.12 -16.95
CA ARG A 268 0.60 -13.23 -16.92
C ARG A 268 1.97 -12.71 -17.40
N PRO A 269 3.08 -13.22 -16.86
CA PRO A 269 4.40 -12.90 -17.40
C PRO A 269 4.53 -13.50 -18.79
N ILE A 270 4.46 -12.63 -19.81
CA ILE A 270 4.61 -12.98 -21.23
C ILE A 270 5.78 -12.16 -21.76
N THR A 271 6.77 -12.84 -22.33
CA THR A 271 7.88 -12.19 -23.03
C THR A 271 7.47 -11.92 -24.47
N LEU A 272 7.48 -10.65 -24.88
CA LEU A 272 7.17 -10.28 -26.25
C LEU A 272 8.45 -10.02 -27.07
N PRO A 273 8.39 -10.18 -28.40
CA PRO A 273 9.38 -9.60 -29.31
C PRO A 273 9.55 -8.08 -29.10
N ALA A 274 10.74 -7.56 -29.40
CA ALA A 274 11.12 -6.17 -29.08
C ALA A 274 10.22 -5.09 -29.71
N ASP A 275 9.72 -5.33 -30.93
CA ASP A 275 8.78 -4.42 -31.60
C ASP A 275 7.42 -4.41 -30.88
N LEU A 276 6.94 -5.57 -30.43
CA LEU A 276 5.70 -5.68 -29.66
C LEU A 276 5.83 -5.18 -28.22
N GLU A 277 7.00 -5.26 -27.58
CA GLU A 277 7.24 -4.60 -26.28
C GLU A 277 7.07 -3.08 -26.40
N THR A 278 7.52 -2.50 -27.52
CA THR A 278 7.35 -1.06 -27.79
C THR A 278 5.86 -0.72 -27.95
N VAL A 279 5.13 -1.53 -28.73
CA VAL A 279 3.67 -1.37 -28.90
C VAL A 279 2.93 -1.49 -27.56
N ALA A 280 3.28 -2.48 -26.72
CA ALA A 280 2.69 -2.64 -25.40
C ALA A 280 2.93 -1.41 -24.50
N ALA A 281 4.16 -0.90 -24.49
CA ALA A 281 4.53 0.27 -23.69
C ALA A 281 3.80 1.55 -24.12
N GLU A 282 3.52 1.72 -25.41
CA GLU A 282 2.76 2.86 -25.94
C GLU A 282 1.28 2.85 -25.54
N LEU A 283 0.68 1.66 -25.37
CA LEU A 283 -0.75 1.53 -25.07
C LEU A 283 -1.11 1.98 -23.64
N GLN A 284 -0.15 1.95 -22.71
CA GLN A 284 -0.29 2.46 -21.34
C GLN A 284 -1.61 2.06 -20.65
N ASP A 285 -1.88 0.76 -20.62
CA ASP A 285 -3.13 0.21 -20.10
C ASP A 285 -2.93 -0.41 -18.69
N GLU A 286 -3.89 -0.22 -17.79
CA GLU A 286 -3.83 -0.69 -16.41
C GLU A 286 -3.93 -2.21 -16.29
N ALA A 287 -4.44 -2.89 -17.31
CA ALA A 287 -4.52 -4.35 -17.34
C ALA A 287 -3.14 -5.04 -17.37
N GLU A 288 -2.06 -4.30 -17.56
CA GLU A 288 -0.68 -4.82 -17.44
C GLU A 288 -0.13 -4.81 -16.02
N LEU A 289 -0.77 -4.11 -15.08
CA LEU A 289 -0.12 -3.75 -13.83
C LEU A 289 -0.04 -4.88 -12.80
N ASN A 290 -0.57 -6.08 -13.06
CA ASN A 290 -0.59 -7.21 -12.11
C ASN A 290 -1.10 -6.84 -10.69
N GLY A 291 -1.90 -5.77 -10.55
CA GLY A 291 -2.31 -5.24 -9.24
C GLY A 291 -1.28 -4.33 -8.55
N ASP A 292 -0.13 -4.07 -9.19
CA ASP A 292 1.03 -3.41 -8.60
C ASP A 292 1.37 -2.08 -9.31
N ALA A 293 0.40 -1.16 -9.34
CA ALA A 293 0.69 0.24 -9.68
C ALA A 293 1.52 0.96 -8.60
N LYS A 294 1.82 0.29 -7.48
CA LYS A 294 2.33 0.95 -6.27
C LYS A 294 3.81 1.29 -6.29
N ASN A 295 4.63 0.78 -7.21
CA ASN A 295 6.08 0.79 -6.95
C ASN A 295 7.05 1.11 -8.11
N ARG A 296 6.61 1.72 -9.22
CA ARG A 296 7.57 2.25 -10.19
C ARG A 296 7.61 3.77 -10.13
N ALA A 297 8.54 4.30 -9.33
CA ALA A 297 8.90 5.71 -9.33
C ALA A 297 9.43 6.08 -10.72
N LEU A 298 8.52 6.52 -11.60
CA LEU A 298 8.89 7.20 -12.82
C LEU A 298 9.20 8.66 -12.48
N PRO A 299 10.11 9.33 -13.22
CA PRO A 299 10.32 10.76 -13.04
C PRO A 299 8.99 11.49 -13.16
N SER A 300 8.74 12.45 -12.25
CA SER A 300 7.54 13.29 -12.29
C SER A 300 7.46 13.97 -13.64
N ARG A 301 6.49 13.56 -14.46
CA ARG A 301 6.07 14.31 -15.65
C ARG A 301 4.86 15.13 -15.23
N ASP A 302 4.86 16.41 -15.57
CA ASP A 302 3.72 17.29 -15.29
C ASP A 302 2.57 17.08 -16.28
N GLU A 303 2.83 16.37 -17.38
CA GLU A 303 1.88 16.08 -18.44
C GLU A 303 2.03 14.64 -18.96
N ILE A 304 0.88 14.01 -19.21
CA ILE A 304 0.77 12.64 -19.75
C ILE A 304 -0.30 12.64 -20.83
N THR A 305 -0.01 12.01 -21.96
CA THR A 305 -1.00 11.75 -23.01
C THR A 305 -1.32 10.27 -23.05
N LEU A 306 -2.61 9.94 -23.01
CA LEU A 306 -3.14 8.59 -23.13
C LEU A 306 -3.97 8.46 -24.40
N VAL A 307 -4.00 7.25 -24.97
CA VAL A 307 -4.94 6.91 -26.03
C VAL A 307 -6.20 6.31 -25.40
N LEU A 308 -7.36 6.93 -25.63
CA LEU A 308 -8.61 6.50 -25.04
C LEU A 308 -9.05 5.14 -25.61
N THR A 309 -9.09 4.10 -24.79
CA THR A 309 -9.57 2.77 -25.21
C THR A 309 -11.10 2.68 -25.13
N TYR A 310 -11.71 1.73 -25.82
CA TYR A 310 -13.16 1.53 -25.77
C TYR A 310 -13.70 1.19 -24.36
N PRO A 311 -13.08 0.27 -23.58
CA PRO A 311 -13.51 0.00 -22.20
C PRO A 311 -13.59 1.27 -21.35
N HIS A 312 -12.55 2.10 -21.41
CA HIS A 312 -12.48 3.38 -20.70
C HIS A 312 -13.47 4.42 -21.21
N ARG A 313 -13.64 4.51 -22.54
CA ARG A 313 -14.62 5.39 -23.17
C ARG A 313 -16.05 5.06 -22.74
N ARG A 314 -16.39 3.77 -22.62
CA ARG A 314 -17.72 3.31 -22.20
C ARG A 314 -17.92 3.48 -20.70
N ALA A 315 -16.89 3.24 -19.89
CA ALA A 315 -16.96 3.35 -18.44
C ALA A 315 -16.80 4.80 -17.92
N GLY A 316 -16.38 5.75 -18.76
CA GLY A 316 -16.07 7.10 -18.29
C GLY A 316 -14.85 7.16 -17.39
N THR A 317 -13.84 6.38 -17.73
CA THR A 317 -12.61 6.24 -16.93
C THR A 317 -11.37 6.44 -17.80
N LEU A 318 -10.19 6.52 -17.18
CA LEU A 318 -8.88 6.42 -17.82
C LEU A 318 -7.96 5.54 -16.95
N PRO A 319 -6.94 4.90 -17.51
CA PRO A 319 -6.02 4.05 -16.75
C PRO A 319 -5.19 4.88 -15.76
N LEU A 320 -5.10 4.43 -14.51
CA LEU A 320 -4.21 4.96 -13.47
C LEU A 320 -2.87 4.20 -13.55
N THR A 321 -2.15 4.43 -14.65
CA THR A 321 -0.80 3.88 -14.82
C THR A 321 0.18 4.50 -13.82
N PRO A 322 1.38 3.93 -13.60
CA PRO A 322 2.40 4.54 -12.76
C PRO A 322 2.73 5.99 -13.14
N ALA A 323 2.67 6.31 -14.43
CA ALA A 323 2.83 7.70 -14.89
C ALA A 323 1.68 8.57 -14.36
N VAL A 324 0.42 8.18 -14.59
CA VAL A 324 -0.76 8.95 -14.14
C VAL A 324 -0.80 9.07 -12.61
N ARG A 325 -0.40 8.02 -11.89
CA ARG A 325 -0.25 8.03 -10.43
C ARG A 325 0.74 9.10 -9.96
N GLY A 326 1.78 9.39 -10.74
CA GLY A 326 2.75 10.45 -10.47
C GLY A 326 2.17 11.87 -10.50
N LEU A 327 1.02 12.09 -11.15
CA LEU A 327 0.31 13.38 -11.14
C LEU A 327 -0.41 13.65 -9.81
N LEU A 328 -0.67 12.59 -9.03
CA LEU A 328 -1.49 12.63 -7.83
C LEU A 328 -0.63 12.57 -6.56
N PRO A 329 -1.10 13.11 -5.43
CA PRO A 329 -0.48 12.86 -4.14
C PRO A 329 -0.58 11.38 -3.77
N THR A 330 0.30 10.92 -2.89
CA THR A 330 0.19 9.58 -2.32
C THR A 330 -1.10 9.46 -1.52
N PHE A 331 -1.82 8.35 -1.71
CA PHE A 331 -3.02 8.01 -0.95
C PHE A 331 -3.03 6.51 -0.63
N ALA A 332 -3.42 6.17 0.59
CA ALA A 332 -3.47 4.80 1.10
C ALA A 332 -4.88 4.19 1.01
N ARG A 333 -5.91 5.04 0.94
CA ARG A 333 -7.31 4.64 0.86
C ARG A 333 -7.66 4.02 -0.47
N PRO A 334 -8.78 3.26 -0.57
CA PRO A 334 -9.20 2.63 -1.81
C PRO A 334 -9.40 3.62 -2.96
N ARG A 335 -9.72 4.88 -2.64
CA ARG A 335 -9.97 5.95 -3.60
C ARG A 335 -9.49 7.30 -3.09
N LEU A 336 -9.21 8.20 -4.02
CA LEU A 336 -8.87 9.60 -3.78
C LEU A 336 -9.83 10.47 -4.58
N LYS A 337 -10.57 11.37 -3.94
CA LYS A 337 -11.40 12.35 -4.64
C LYS A 337 -10.51 13.47 -5.17
N ILE A 338 -10.68 13.78 -6.44
CA ILE A 338 -9.94 14.80 -7.17
C ILE A 338 -10.91 15.72 -7.90
N ALA A 339 -10.41 16.87 -8.34
CA ALA A 339 -11.13 17.73 -9.26
C ALA A 339 -10.50 17.66 -10.65
N PHE A 340 -11.34 17.46 -11.66
CA PHE A 340 -10.98 17.70 -13.04
C PHE A 340 -11.26 19.15 -13.41
N ILE A 341 -10.37 19.75 -14.19
CA ILE A 341 -10.57 21.06 -14.83
C ILE A 341 -10.43 20.87 -16.32
N ASP A 342 -11.46 21.21 -17.08
CA ASP A 342 -11.37 21.22 -18.54
C ASP A 342 -10.51 22.40 -19.02
N ALA A 343 -9.43 22.13 -19.75
CA ALA A 343 -8.46 23.14 -20.20
C ALA A 343 -9.07 24.19 -21.16
N ASN A 344 -10.14 23.84 -21.88
CA ASN A 344 -10.75 24.71 -22.88
C ASN A 344 -11.86 25.60 -22.31
N THR A 345 -12.51 25.18 -21.22
CA THR A 345 -13.66 25.90 -20.62
C THR A 345 -13.38 26.41 -19.22
N GLY A 346 -12.43 25.82 -18.50
CA GLY A 346 -12.22 26.06 -17.07
C GLY A 346 -13.23 25.37 -16.17
N ASP A 347 -14.18 24.61 -16.74
CA ASP A 347 -15.21 23.90 -15.98
C ASP A 347 -14.57 22.89 -15.02
N LYS A 348 -14.93 22.99 -13.74
CA LYS A 348 -14.45 22.12 -12.68
C LYS A 348 -15.52 21.10 -12.30
N PHE A 349 -15.14 19.83 -12.25
CA PHE A 349 -16.05 18.73 -11.86
C PHE A 349 -15.31 17.65 -11.08
N ALA A 350 -16.06 16.83 -10.34
CA ALA A 350 -15.49 15.80 -9.47
C ALA A 350 -15.00 14.58 -10.26
N GLY A 351 -13.90 14.01 -9.78
CA GLY A 351 -13.34 12.76 -10.25
C GLY A 351 -12.78 11.93 -9.10
N TYR A 352 -12.45 10.67 -9.38
CA TYR A 352 -11.90 9.75 -8.38
C TYR A 352 -10.74 8.96 -8.95
N ALA A 353 -9.62 8.88 -8.25
CA ALA A 353 -8.58 7.90 -8.53
C ALA A 353 -8.82 6.65 -7.69
N VAL A 354 -9.04 5.50 -8.33
CA VAL A 354 -9.38 4.23 -7.67
C VAL A 354 -8.14 3.34 -7.63
N ALA A 355 -7.60 3.11 -6.43
CA ALA A 355 -6.33 2.43 -6.24
C ALA A 355 -6.36 0.96 -6.68
N HIS A 356 -7.36 0.19 -6.21
CA HIS A 356 -7.45 -1.25 -6.49
C HIS A 356 -7.88 -1.55 -7.93
N GLY A 357 -8.65 -0.64 -8.53
CA GLY A 357 -9.09 -0.75 -9.91
C GLY A 357 -8.05 -0.26 -10.92
N HIS A 358 -7.07 0.53 -10.48
CA HIS A 358 -6.08 1.20 -11.32
C HIS A 358 -6.70 2.06 -12.43
N TYR A 359 -7.73 2.84 -12.10
CA TYR A 359 -8.32 3.81 -13.03
C TYR A 359 -8.69 5.11 -12.33
N ILE A 360 -8.84 6.18 -13.11
CA ILE A 360 -9.52 7.41 -12.71
C ILE A 360 -10.93 7.42 -13.31
N ALA A 361 -11.92 7.87 -12.54
CA ALA A 361 -13.34 7.84 -12.89
C ALA A 361 -13.99 9.24 -12.83
N GLY A 362 -15.14 9.38 -13.49
CA GLY A 362 -15.91 10.63 -13.55
C GLY A 362 -15.85 11.35 -14.89
N LEU A 363 -15.40 10.68 -15.97
CA LEU A 363 -15.11 11.30 -17.26
C LEU A 363 -16.22 11.13 -18.31
N SER A 364 -17.29 10.37 -18.01
CA SER A 364 -18.39 10.08 -18.95
C SER A 364 -18.99 11.34 -19.59
N HIS A 365 -19.37 12.31 -18.76
CA HIS A 365 -19.95 13.56 -19.25
C HIS A 365 -18.97 14.33 -20.14
N TRP A 366 -17.70 14.40 -19.72
CA TRP A 366 -16.66 15.11 -20.45
C TRP A 366 -16.37 14.47 -21.82
N PHE A 367 -16.23 13.14 -21.89
CA PHE A 367 -16.06 12.41 -23.16
C PHE A 367 -17.23 12.64 -24.12
N ASN A 368 -18.47 12.67 -23.61
CA ASN A 368 -19.66 12.89 -24.42
C ASN A 368 -19.74 14.33 -24.92
N ALA A 369 -19.49 15.32 -24.05
CA ALA A 369 -19.49 16.73 -24.41
C ALA A 369 -18.44 17.05 -25.49
N ARG A 370 -17.26 16.41 -25.43
CA ARG A 370 -16.17 16.56 -26.41
C ARG A 370 -16.28 15.61 -27.60
N LYS A 371 -17.33 14.77 -27.67
CA LYS A 371 -17.54 13.75 -28.71
C LYS A 371 -16.31 12.88 -28.96
N LEU A 372 -15.59 12.49 -27.91
CA LEU A 372 -14.39 11.66 -28.03
C LEU A 372 -14.76 10.23 -28.43
N ALA A 373 -13.97 9.64 -29.33
CA ALA A 373 -14.09 8.26 -29.75
C ALA A 373 -12.93 7.42 -29.18
N PRO A 374 -13.03 6.07 -29.19
CA PRO A 374 -11.86 5.23 -28.98
C PRO A 374 -10.74 5.63 -29.96
N GLY A 375 -9.51 5.72 -29.48
CA GLY A 375 -8.36 6.24 -30.22
C GLY A 375 -8.05 7.72 -29.99
N ALA A 376 -8.93 8.49 -29.34
CA ALA A 376 -8.68 9.90 -29.03
C ALA A 376 -7.47 10.10 -28.11
N PHE A 377 -6.68 11.14 -28.34
CA PHE A 377 -5.62 11.55 -27.41
C PHE A 377 -6.21 12.38 -26.27
N VAL A 378 -6.07 11.89 -25.04
CA VAL A 378 -6.47 12.59 -23.82
C VAL A 378 -5.23 12.97 -23.02
N MET A 379 -5.10 14.25 -22.72
CA MET A 379 -3.96 14.81 -22.01
C MET A 379 -4.36 15.10 -20.56
N LEU A 380 -3.53 14.65 -19.63
CA LEU A 380 -3.66 14.83 -18.19
C LEU A 380 -2.49 15.69 -17.72
N LYS A 381 -2.79 16.83 -17.10
CA LYS A 381 -1.79 17.75 -16.56
C LYS A 381 -2.01 17.97 -15.07
N ARG A 382 -0.93 18.11 -14.30
CA ARG A 382 -1.03 18.51 -12.89
C ARG A 382 -1.65 19.91 -12.81
N GLY A 383 -2.66 20.08 -11.96
CA GLY A 383 -3.26 21.39 -11.69
C GLY A 383 -2.43 22.22 -10.71
N GLY A 384 -2.91 23.43 -10.41
CA GLY A 384 -2.28 24.33 -9.43
C GLY A 384 -2.36 23.83 -7.98
N ASP A 385 -3.31 22.94 -7.67
CA ASP A 385 -3.43 22.23 -6.39
C ASP A 385 -3.17 20.72 -6.59
N PRO A 386 -2.56 20.02 -5.61
CA PRO A 386 -2.24 18.59 -5.73
C PRO A 386 -3.44 17.67 -6.03
N LEU A 387 -4.66 18.06 -5.67
CA LEU A 387 -5.88 17.27 -5.92
C LEU A 387 -6.59 17.66 -7.23
N THR A 388 -5.92 18.40 -8.10
CA THR A 388 -6.49 18.87 -9.36
C THR A 388 -5.75 18.27 -10.55
N ILE A 389 -6.50 17.74 -11.50
CA ILE A 389 -6.01 17.32 -12.81
C ILE A 389 -6.66 18.20 -13.89
N VAL A 390 -5.85 18.83 -14.72
CA VAL A 390 -6.32 19.54 -15.90
C VAL A 390 -6.44 18.53 -17.05
N LEU A 391 -7.63 18.45 -17.63
CA LEU A 391 -7.99 17.61 -18.77
C LEU A 391 -7.92 18.42 -20.06
N ASP A 392 -7.23 17.88 -21.05
CA ASP A 392 -7.18 18.44 -22.39
C ASP A 392 -7.29 17.32 -23.43
N TYR A 393 -7.57 17.70 -24.67
CA TYR A 393 -7.60 16.79 -25.80
C TYR A 393 -7.16 17.52 -27.06
N GLN A 394 -6.65 16.77 -28.03
CA GLN A 394 -6.17 17.37 -29.27
C GLN A 394 -7.36 17.67 -30.21
N ALA A 395 -7.98 18.84 -30.08
CA ALA A 395 -9.06 19.25 -30.96
C ALA A 395 -8.59 19.44 -32.42
N GLN A 396 -9.47 19.16 -33.38
CA GLN A 396 -9.27 19.52 -34.78
C GLN A 396 -10.59 19.95 -35.42
N ARG A 397 -10.51 20.65 -36.56
CA ARG A 397 -11.70 20.99 -37.34
C ARG A 397 -12.45 19.70 -37.69
N GLU A 398 -13.77 19.69 -37.44
CA GLU A 398 -14.61 18.54 -37.75
C GLU A 398 -14.50 18.17 -39.23
N ARG A 399 -14.15 16.92 -39.51
CA ARG A 399 -14.01 16.38 -40.87
C ARG A 399 -14.64 14.99 -40.93
N ALA A 400 -15.36 14.72 -42.03
CA ALA A 400 -15.89 13.39 -42.32
C ALA A 400 -14.80 12.52 -42.94
N LEU A 401 -14.20 11.66 -42.12
CA LEU A 401 -13.08 10.77 -42.47
C LEU A 401 -13.58 9.34 -42.67
N TRP A 402 -12.91 8.58 -43.53
CA TRP A 402 -13.13 7.13 -43.63
C TRP A 402 -12.51 6.46 -42.41
N VAL A 403 -13.33 5.76 -41.64
CA VAL A 403 -12.94 5.13 -40.39
C VAL A 403 -13.48 3.71 -40.30
N ARG A 404 -12.80 2.87 -39.50
CA ARG A 404 -13.26 1.54 -39.16
C ARG A 404 -14.46 1.66 -38.21
N VAL A 405 -15.60 1.12 -38.63
CA VAL A 405 -16.83 1.07 -37.81
C VAL A 405 -17.11 -0.38 -37.45
N ALA A 406 -17.21 -0.66 -36.15
CA ALA A 406 -17.50 -1.98 -35.62
C ALA A 406 -19.00 -2.19 -35.37
N ARG A 407 -19.50 -3.40 -35.66
CA ARG A 407 -20.87 -3.86 -35.35
C ARG A 407 -20.88 -5.32 -34.93
N GLY A 408 -21.84 -5.69 -34.07
CA GLY A 408 -22.14 -7.08 -33.77
C GLY A 408 -23.21 -7.62 -34.71
N ILE A 409 -22.88 -8.58 -35.57
CA ILE A 409 -23.81 -9.19 -36.52
C ILE A 409 -23.72 -10.70 -36.38
N ASN A 410 -24.86 -11.37 -36.18
CA ASN A 410 -24.95 -12.83 -36.07
C ASN A 410 -23.95 -13.43 -35.04
N GLY A 411 -23.79 -12.77 -33.90
CA GLY A 411 -22.88 -13.22 -32.83
C GLY A 411 -21.39 -13.07 -33.15
N LYS A 412 -21.03 -12.33 -34.21
CA LYS A 412 -19.64 -12.02 -34.59
C LYS A 412 -19.41 -10.53 -34.66
N LEU A 413 -18.18 -10.12 -34.37
CA LEU A 413 -17.73 -8.74 -34.55
C LEU A 413 -17.34 -8.52 -36.02
N THR A 414 -17.94 -7.52 -36.65
CA THR A 414 -17.73 -7.19 -38.07
C THR A 414 -17.29 -5.74 -38.20
N PHE A 415 -16.55 -5.44 -39.27
CA PHE A 415 -16.02 -4.10 -39.52
C PHE A 415 -16.32 -3.64 -40.95
N ALA A 416 -16.62 -2.34 -41.09
CA ALA A 416 -16.80 -1.66 -42.36
C ALA A 416 -16.05 -0.33 -42.37
N GLN A 417 -15.67 0.13 -43.57
CA GLN A 417 -15.20 1.51 -43.78
C GLN A 417 -16.40 2.42 -43.98
N GLU A 418 -16.53 3.46 -43.17
CA GLU A 418 -17.60 4.45 -43.30
C GLU A 418 -17.09 5.86 -43.07
N ARG A 419 -17.75 6.84 -43.71
CA ARG A 419 -17.47 8.25 -43.44
C ARG A 419 -18.14 8.68 -42.13
N ARG A 420 -17.34 9.04 -41.13
CA ARG A 420 -17.82 9.55 -39.84
C ARG A 420 -17.20 10.91 -39.51
N PRO A 421 -17.96 11.85 -38.93
CA PRO A 421 -17.41 13.13 -38.49
C PRO A 421 -16.54 12.92 -37.25
N LEU A 422 -15.32 13.44 -37.28
CA LEU A 422 -14.41 13.48 -36.13
C LEU A 422 -13.86 14.89 -35.94
N ALA A 423 -13.84 15.35 -34.69
CA ALA A 423 -13.43 16.71 -34.29
C ALA A 423 -12.24 16.71 -33.30
N HIS A 424 -11.55 15.58 -33.16
CA HIS A 424 -10.35 15.41 -32.34
C HIS A 424 -9.32 14.58 -33.11
N LYS A 425 -8.03 14.78 -32.84
CA LYS A 425 -6.95 13.91 -33.31
C LYS A 425 -7.00 12.58 -32.55
N PHE A 426 -6.48 11.54 -33.20
CA PHE A 426 -6.55 10.17 -32.72
C PHE A 426 -5.35 9.37 -33.22
N ASP A 427 -5.06 8.26 -32.55
CA ASP A 427 -4.18 7.21 -33.05
C ASP A 427 -4.94 6.40 -34.12
N GLU A 428 -4.42 6.37 -35.35
CA GLU A 428 -5.07 5.76 -36.52
C GLU A 428 -5.26 4.25 -36.37
N GLU A 429 -4.38 3.57 -35.63
CA GLU A 429 -4.46 2.13 -35.42
C GLU A 429 -5.40 1.76 -34.27
N MET A 430 -5.59 2.66 -33.31
CA MET A 430 -6.51 2.49 -32.19
C MET A 430 -7.94 2.94 -32.50
N LEU A 431 -8.14 3.81 -33.48
CA LEU A 431 -9.45 4.34 -33.85
C LEU A 431 -10.36 3.24 -34.43
N ILE A 432 -11.37 2.89 -33.65
CA ILE A 432 -12.52 2.09 -34.08
C ILE A 432 -13.79 2.77 -33.56
N VAL A 433 -14.66 3.19 -34.48
CA VAL A 433 -15.93 3.83 -34.15
C VAL A 433 -17.00 2.76 -33.91
N ILE A 434 -17.83 3.00 -32.89
CA ILE A 434 -18.87 2.08 -32.46
C ILE A 434 -20.14 2.36 -33.26
N GLY A 435 -20.45 1.46 -34.20
CA GLY A 435 -21.62 1.59 -35.07
C GLY A 435 -22.89 0.95 -34.51
N ASP A 436 -22.73 -0.08 -33.68
CA ASP A 436 -23.83 -0.81 -33.04
C ASP A 436 -23.43 -1.25 -31.62
N PRO A 437 -23.67 -0.41 -30.60
CA PRO A 437 -23.28 -0.73 -29.23
C PRO A 437 -24.06 -1.92 -28.65
N ILE A 438 -25.32 -2.11 -29.08
CA ILE A 438 -26.17 -3.20 -28.57
C ILE A 438 -25.69 -4.54 -29.12
N GLY A 439 -25.46 -4.63 -30.43
CA GLY A 439 -24.95 -5.85 -31.04
C GLY A 439 -23.55 -6.22 -30.54
N ILE A 440 -22.67 -5.23 -30.32
CA ILE A 440 -21.34 -5.48 -29.75
C ILE A 440 -21.45 -6.05 -28.33
N GLU A 441 -22.36 -5.55 -27.50
CA GLU A 441 -22.54 -6.09 -26.14
C GLU A 441 -23.04 -7.54 -26.16
N ALA A 442 -23.95 -7.88 -27.09
CA ALA A 442 -24.40 -9.25 -27.26
C ALA A 442 -23.25 -10.20 -27.65
N VAL A 443 -22.34 -9.75 -28.53
CA VAL A 443 -21.12 -10.49 -28.87
C VAL A 443 -20.18 -10.59 -27.66
N ALA A 444 -20.04 -9.51 -26.90
CA ALA A 444 -19.18 -9.42 -25.72
C ALA A 444 -19.58 -10.43 -24.63
N GLN A 445 -20.88 -10.57 -24.37
CA GLN A 445 -21.40 -11.50 -23.38
C GLN A 445 -20.96 -12.95 -23.67
N VAL A 446 -21.12 -13.40 -24.91
CA VAL A 446 -20.69 -14.75 -25.34
C VAL A 446 -19.17 -14.89 -25.35
N ALA A 447 -18.45 -13.86 -25.82
CA ALA A 447 -17.00 -13.88 -25.93
C ALA A 447 -16.28 -13.98 -24.57
N ARG A 448 -16.82 -13.34 -23.52
CA ARG A 448 -16.23 -13.35 -22.17
C ARG A 448 -16.27 -14.72 -21.51
N GLU A 449 -17.32 -15.48 -21.73
CA GLU A 449 -17.56 -16.75 -21.05
C GLU A 449 -16.93 -17.95 -21.76
N GLN A 450 -16.84 -17.92 -23.09
CA GLN A 450 -16.68 -19.16 -23.88
C GLN A 450 -15.50 -19.18 -24.85
N ARG A 451 -14.84 -18.05 -25.14
CA ARG A 451 -13.82 -17.98 -26.21
C ARG A 451 -12.44 -17.63 -25.68
N SER A 452 -11.39 -18.23 -26.23
CA SER A 452 -9.99 -17.85 -25.93
C SER A 452 -9.58 -16.60 -26.74
N LEU A 453 -8.52 -15.91 -26.32
CA LEU A 453 -8.02 -14.75 -27.07
C LEU A 453 -7.54 -15.14 -28.47
N ALA A 454 -6.89 -16.30 -28.61
CA ALA A 454 -6.44 -16.82 -29.90
C ALA A 454 -7.61 -17.00 -30.89
N ILE A 455 -8.71 -17.63 -30.46
CA ILE A 455 -9.89 -17.83 -31.30
C ILE A 455 -10.49 -16.49 -31.73
N LEU A 456 -10.64 -15.54 -30.79
CA LEU A 456 -11.19 -14.22 -31.09
C LEU A 456 -10.30 -13.46 -32.09
N LEU A 457 -8.98 -13.57 -31.95
CA LEU A 457 -8.03 -12.96 -32.88
C LEU A 457 -8.14 -13.55 -34.29
N GLU A 458 -8.26 -14.88 -34.40
CA GLU A 458 -8.43 -15.56 -35.69
C GLU A 458 -9.78 -15.22 -36.36
N GLU A 459 -10.84 -14.97 -35.58
CA GLU A 459 -12.14 -14.52 -36.11
C GLU A 459 -12.13 -13.04 -36.54
N ILE A 460 -11.47 -12.16 -35.76
CA ILE A 460 -11.46 -10.71 -35.98
C ILE A 460 -10.47 -10.32 -37.08
N PHE A 461 -9.35 -11.02 -37.18
CA PHE A 461 -8.26 -10.65 -38.09
C PHE A 461 -8.73 -10.55 -39.56
N PRO A 462 -9.42 -11.54 -40.15
CA PRO A 462 -9.88 -11.45 -41.54
C PRO A 462 -10.83 -10.27 -41.78
N GLU A 463 -11.68 -9.95 -40.81
CA GLU A 463 -12.62 -8.83 -40.88
C GLU A 463 -11.93 -7.46 -40.88
N LEU A 464 -10.75 -7.34 -40.27
CA LEU A 464 -9.93 -6.14 -40.34
C LEU A 464 -9.02 -6.14 -41.58
N ALA A 465 -8.46 -7.29 -41.94
CA ALA A 465 -7.55 -7.43 -43.08
C ALA A 465 -8.23 -7.07 -44.40
N LYS A 466 -9.53 -7.39 -44.57
CA LYS A 466 -10.31 -7.01 -45.77
C LYS A 466 -10.46 -5.49 -45.95
N LEU A 467 -10.29 -4.71 -44.88
CA LEU A 467 -10.33 -3.24 -44.94
C LEU A 467 -8.97 -2.62 -45.27
N SER A 468 -7.91 -3.44 -45.31
CA SER A 468 -6.54 -3.06 -45.62
C SER A 468 -6.18 -3.56 -47.02
N GLY A 469 -5.79 -2.66 -47.92
CA GLY A 469 -5.43 -3.02 -49.31
C GLY A 469 -4.26 -4.02 -49.41
N ALA A 470 -3.44 -4.14 -48.37
CA ALA A 470 -2.32 -5.07 -48.30
C ALA A 470 -2.62 -6.34 -47.48
N GLY A 471 -3.84 -6.50 -46.94
CA GLY A 471 -4.22 -7.63 -46.09
C GLY A 471 -3.44 -7.70 -44.76
N ARG A 472 -2.86 -6.58 -44.32
CA ARG A 472 -2.07 -6.47 -43.09
C ARG A 472 -2.88 -5.74 -42.02
N VAL A 473 -2.74 -6.15 -40.76
CA VAL A 473 -3.39 -5.49 -39.62
C VAL A 473 -2.35 -5.20 -38.55
N HIS A 474 -2.36 -3.99 -38.02
CA HIS A 474 -1.47 -3.59 -36.94
C HIS A 474 -1.94 -4.17 -35.60
N ALA A 475 -1.00 -4.51 -34.72
CA ALA A 475 -1.29 -5.13 -33.43
C ALA A 475 -2.14 -4.24 -32.51
N LYS A 476 -1.97 -2.90 -32.57
CA LYS A 476 -2.85 -1.94 -31.86
C LYS A 476 -4.31 -2.05 -32.30
N THR A 477 -4.58 -2.25 -33.59
CA THR A 477 -5.94 -2.39 -34.10
C THR A 477 -6.59 -3.68 -33.60
N LEU A 478 -5.84 -4.78 -33.58
CA LEU A 478 -6.31 -6.05 -33.02
C LEU A 478 -6.57 -5.93 -31.52
N TYR A 479 -5.68 -5.26 -30.79
CA TYR A 479 -5.87 -4.92 -29.39
C TYR A 479 -7.15 -4.10 -29.14
N SER A 480 -7.36 -3.03 -29.90
CA SER A 480 -8.54 -2.17 -29.81
C SER A 480 -9.83 -2.95 -30.13
N ALA A 481 -9.80 -3.77 -31.19
CA ALA A 481 -10.92 -4.61 -31.61
C ALA A 481 -11.29 -5.69 -30.58
N ILE A 482 -10.31 -6.40 -30.01
CA ILE A 482 -10.54 -7.38 -28.95
C ILE A 482 -11.20 -6.72 -27.75
N ASN A 483 -10.70 -5.56 -27.33
CA ASN A 483 -11.23 -4.82 -26.19
C ASN A 483 -12.64 -4.24 -26.42
N LEU A 484 -13.22 -4.36 -27.62
CA LEU A 484 -14.65 -4.11 -27.84
C LEU A 484 -15.54 -5.17 -27.18
N ILE A 485 -15.09 -6.42 -27.16
CA ILE A 485 -15.90 -7.57 -26.77
C ILE A 485 -15.33 -8.33 -25.57
N ARG A 486 -14.03 -8.24 -25.31
CA ARG A 486 -13.36 -8.88 -24.19
C ARG A 486 -12.20 -8.03 -23.69
N ARG A 487 -12.29 -7.57 -22.44
CA ARG A 487 -11.20 -6.83 -21.80
C ARG A 487 -9.98 -7.72 -21.64
N ALA A 488 -8.85 -7.27 -22.17
CA ALA A 488 -7.55 -7.94 -22.03
C ALA A 488 -6.44 -6.89 -22.13
N GLY A 489 -5.39 -7.06 -21.31
CA GLY A 489 -4.22 -6.19 -21.37
C GLY A 489 -3.40 -6.38 -22.64
N PRO A 490 -2.63 -5.36 -23.07
CA PRO A 490 -1.84 -5.42 -24.30
C PRO A 490 -0.96 -6.65 -24.38
N ARG A 491 -0.13 -6.95 -23.37
CA ARG A 491 0.69 -8.17 -23.36
C ARG A 491 -0.08 -9.47 -23.58
N ALA A 492 -1.28 -9.61 -23.05
CA ALA A 492 -2.09 -10.81 -23.24
C ALA A 492 -2.55 -10.96 -24.70
N VAL A 493 -2.97 -9.86 -25.33
CA VAL A 493 -3.38 -9.86 -26.74
C VAL A 493 -2.19 -10.07 -27.66
N LEU A 494 -1.08 -9.34 -27.42
CA LEU A 494 0.13 -9.43 -28.23
C LEU A 494 0.81 -10.80 -28.11
N GLY A 495 0.82 -11.39 -26.91
CA GLY A 495 1.30 -12.77 -26.70
C GLY A 495 0.49 -13.78 -27.50
N ALA A 496 -0.85 -13.67 -27.44
CA ALA A 496 -1.73 -14.54 -28.21
C ALA A 496 -1.55 -14.38 -29.73
N LEU A 497 -1.17 -13.19 -30.23
CA LEU A 497 -0.79 -13.00 -31.63
C LEU A 497 0.49 -13.76 -31.99
N THR A 498 1.50 -13.75 -31.12
CA THR A 498 2.77 -14.46 -31.37
C THR A 498 2.65 -15.98 -31.28
N GLU A 499 1.66 -16.48 -30.54
CA GLU A 499 1.40 -17.91 -30.36
C GLU A 499 0.46 -18.48 -31.44
N SER A 500 -0.22 -17.62 -32.22
CA SER A 500 -1.15 -18.07 -33.25
C SER A 500 -0.42 -18.76 -34.40
N ARG A 501 -0.99 -19.87 -34.89
CA ARG A 501 -0.50 -20.58 -36.07
C ARG A 501 -1.02 -19.98 -37.39
N ALA A 502 -2.12 -19.23 -37.32
CA ALA A 502 -2.76 -18.62 -38.47
C ALA A 502 -2.17 -17.24 -38.82
N LEU A 503 -1.43 -16.62 -37.89
CA LEU A 503 -0.92 -15.26 -38.02
C LEU A 503 0.60 -15.22 -37.98
N SER A 504 1.21 -14.42 -38.84
CA SER A 504 2.65 -14.17 -38.83
C SER A 504 2.97 -12.68 -38.78
N SER A 505 3.98 -12.31 -37.98
CA SER A 505 4.50 -10.94 -37.95
C SER A 505 5.29 -10.65 -39.23
N VAL A 506 5.07 -9.47 -39.81
CA VAL A 506 5.85 -8.94 -40.94
C VAL A 506 6.71 -7.74 -40.53
N GLY A 507 6.87 -7.52 -39.23
CA GLY A 507 7.64 -6.42 -38.64
C GLY A 507 6.85 -5.12 -38.46
N GLY A 508 7.36 -4.25 -37.60
CA GLY A 508 6.75 -2.95 -37.30
C GLY A 508 5.36 -3.05 -36.66
N GLY A 509 5.10 -4.14 -35.90
CA GLY A 509 3.80 -4.39 -35.28
C GLY A 509 2.70 -4.87 -36.23
N TYR A 510 2.99 -5.16 -37.50
CA TYR A 510 2.02 -5.66 -38.46
C TYR A 510 2.00 -7.18 -38.56
N PHE A 511 0.79 -7.74 -38.72
CA PHE A 511 0.55 -9.16 -38.91
C PHE A 511 -0.18 -9.44 -40.22
N VAL A 512 -0.01 -10.65 -40.75
CA VAL A 512 -0.72 -11.20 -41.92
C VAL A 512 -1.21 -12.62 -41.64
N LEU A 513 -2.23 -13.08 -42.38
CA LEU A 513 -2.57 -14.50 -42.42
C LEU A 513 -1.45 -15.30 -43.10
N THR A 514 -1.08 -16.44 -42.52
CA THR A 514 -0.17 -17.41 -43.13
C THR A 514 -0.76 -18.02 -44.39
N ASP A 515 0.08 -18.45 -45.33
CA ASP A 515 -0.39 -19.03 -46.60
C ASP A 515 -1.21 -20.32 -46.39
N GLU A 516 -0.96 -21.05 -45.29
CA GLU A 516 -1.77 -22.22 -44.88
C GLU A 516 -3.16 -21.83 -44.38
N ALA A 517 -3.29 -20.69 -43.69
CA ALA A 517 -4.58 -20.18 -43.20
C ALA A 517 -5.38 -19.40 -44.28
N ARG A 518 -4.75 -19.07 -45.42
CA ARG A 518 -5.41 -18.45 -46.58
C ARG A 518 -6.04 -19.45 -47.54
N ARG A 519 -5.63 -20.72 -47.47
CA ARG A 519 -6.20 -21.85 -48.23
C ARG A 519 -7.38 -22.44 -47.48
#